data_AF-A0A2Z3IQM5-F1
#
_entry.id   AF-A0A2Z3IQM5-F1
#
_cell.length_a   1.000
_cell.length_b   1.000
_cell.length_c   1.000
_cell.angle_alpha   90.00
_cell.angle_beta   90.00
_cell.angle_gamma   90.00
#
_symmetry.space_group_name_H-M   'P 1'
#
loop_
_entity.id
_entity.type
_entity.pdbx_description
1 polymer ?
#
loop_
_entity_poly.entity_id
_entity_poly.type
_entity_poly.pdbx_seq_one_letter_code
_entity_poly.pdbx_strand_id
1 'polypeptide(L)'
;MGQKIPDGHAADSPYEDAIRFCVDAILRMHWGEKLINKIFGRATQSHAAGLAVVMHYEALEGRGRRPTLALVQAQMGRARTLAAFFGLLRLAGFIRIEVDPADRRLHYLVPAAPLVQGLRTWILHHVRCCEIMGLVPPGFTARARKDEALFGAFIAQARPILEHTRTPPDSAASWTWIDSLDCGDRIGLLLLRGHYTAAAAGQAWFPFNSREVAENLGISHSHVRNVLNRAEAKGLLRQDRRGNGIALSEAFVEGARTWFILFWGWVAEAVEAAEVSRSVGLTVDPARLAPVRDVARPAGPAP
;
A
#
# COMPACT_ATOMS: atom_id res chain seq x y z
N MET A 1 -16.88 -22.73 -47.53
CA MET A 1 -17.17 -21.28 -47.44
C MET A 1 -16.91 -20.89 -45.99
N GLY A 2 -15.66 -20.51 -45.71
CA GLY A 2 -15.15 -20.32 -44.35
C GLY A 2 -15.62 -19.00 -43.77
N GLN A 3 -16.30 -19.07 -42.63
CA GLN A 3 -16.67 -17.89 -41.87
C GLN A 3 -15.48 -17.52 -40.98
N LYS A 4 -14.80 -16.46 -41.40
CA LYS A 4 -13.66 -15.84 -40.74
C LYS A 4 -14.10 -15.40 -39.34
N ILE A 5 -13.56 -16.06 -38.31
CA ILE A 5 -13.61 -15.58 -36.93
C ILE A 5 -12.94 -14.19 -36.95
N PRO A 6 -13.55 -13.13 -36.40
CA PRO A 6 -12.85 -11.86 -36.30
C PRO A 6 -11.69 -12.03 -35.34
N ASP A 7 -10.48 -12.01 -35.89
CA ASP A 7 -9.24 -11.80 -35.16
C ASP A 7 -9.36 -10.46 -34.40
N GLY A 8 -9.69 -10.58 -33.12
CA GLY A 8 -9.83 -9.47 -32.19
C GLY A 8 -8.89 -9.65 -30.99
N HIS A 9 -7.62 -9.97 -31.23
CA HIS A 9 -6.56 -9.65 -30.27
C HIS A 9 -6.37 -8.13 -30.26
N ALA A 10 -7.30 -7.41 -29.63
CA ALA A 10 -7.29 -5.96 -29.53
C ALA A 10 -6.67 -5.52 -28.19
N ALA A 11 -5.41 -5.09 -28.27
CA ALA A 11 -4.65 -4.19 -27.39
C ALA A 11 -4.77 -4.38 -25.86
N ASP A 12 -3.62 -4.65 -25.20
CA ASP A 12 -3.44 -4.48 -23.75
C ASP A 12 -3.99 -3.09 -23.35
N SER A 13 -5.11 -3.08 -22.61
CA SER A 13 -5.66 -1.86 -22.05
C SER A 13 -4.60 -1.22 -21.13
N PRO A 14 -4.44 0.11 -21.06
CA PRO A 14 -3.53 0.77 -20.12
C PRO A 14 -3.68 0.28 -18.67
N TYR A 15 -4.89 -0.16 -18.31
CA TYR A 15 -5.16 -0.81 -17.03
C TYR A 15 -4.44 -2.16 -16.87
N GLU A 16 -4.45 -3.02 -17.89
CA GLU A 16 -3.82 -4.33 -17.83
C GLU A 16 -2.30 -4.23 -17.68
N ASP A 17 -1.67 -3.28 -18.38
CA ASP A 17 -0.25 -2.96 -18.18
C ASP A 17 0.02 -2.45 -16.77
N ALA A 18 -0.82 -1.54 -16.27
CA ALA A 18 -0.67 -0.97 -14.95
C ALA A 18 -0.87 -2.02 -13.84
N ILE A 19 -1.86 -2.91 -13.95
CA ILE A 19 -2.12 -3.93 -12.94
C ILE A 19 -1.07 -5.04 -12.97
N ARG A 20 -0.58 -5.45 -14.15
CA ARG A 20 0.57 -6.38 -14.28
C ARG A 20 1.81 -5.80 -13.62
N PHE A 21 2.12 -4.53 -13.88
CA PHE A 21 3.20 -3.84 -13.19
C PHE A 21 2.98 -3.79 -11.68
N CYS A 22 1.76 -3.44 -11.24
CA CYS A 22 1.41 -3.31 -9.83
C CYS A 22 1.58 -4.64 -9.07
N VAL A 23 1.02 -5.74 -9.58
CA VAL A 23 1.11 -7.04 -8.90
C VAL A 23 2.57 -7.46 -8.76
N ASP A 24 3.39 -7.30 -9.80
CA ASP A 24 4.80 -7.72 -9.75
C ASP A 24 5.66 -6.82 -8.88
N ALA A 25 5.45 -5.50 -8.93
CA ALA A 25 6.20 -4.55 -8.12
C ALA A 25 5.88 -4.70 -6.63
N ILE A 26 4.58 -4.76 -6.28
CA ILE A 26 4.15 -4.83 -4.89
C ILE A 26 4.44 -6.20 -4.28
N LEU A 27 4.24 -7.30 -5.02
CA LEU A 27 4.55 -8.64 -4.48
C LEU A 27 6.05 -8.81 -4.19
N ARG A 28 6.93 -8.27 -5.04
CA ARG A 28 8.38 -8.32 -4.79
C ARG A 28 8.81 -7.68 -3.47
N MET A 29 8.09 -6.66 -3.01
CA MET A 29 8.38 -6.01 -1.72
C MET A 29 8.01 -6.87 -0.50
N HIS A 30 7.12 -7.85 -0.68
CA HIS A 30 6.51 -8.61 0.41
C HIS A 30 6.87 -10.11 0.36
N TRP A 31 7.36 -10.59 -0.78
CA TRP A 31 7.66 -12.00 -0.97
C TRP A 31 8.90 -12.41 -0.15
N GLY A 32 8.71 -13.31 0.82
CA GLY A 32 9.76 -13.74 1.75
C GLY A 32 9.94 -12.81 2.96
N GLU A 33 9.32 -11.63 2.96
CA GLU A 33 9.45 -10.61 4.01
C GLU A 33 8.48 -10.86 5.18
N LYS A 34 8.67 -11.98 5.88
CA LYS A 34 7.73 -12.49 6.90
C LYS A 34 7.46 -11.49 8.04
N LEU A 35 8.46 -10.74 8.47
CA LEU A 35 8.29 -9.74 9.52
C LEU A 35 7.43 -8.57 9.04
N ILE A 36 7.69 -8.07 7.83
CA ILE A 36 6.91 -6.98 7.22
C ILE A 36 5.46 -7.43 7.03
N ASN A 37 5.23 -8.63 6.50
CA ASN A 37 3.88 -9.17 6.32
C ASN A 37 3.15 -9.34 7.66
N LYS A 38 3.87 -9.70 8.74
CA LYS A 38 3.25 -9.81 10.07
C LYS A 38 2.90 -8.45 10.69
N ILE A 39 3.70 -7.41 10.43
CA ILE A 39 3.48 -6.06 10.96
C ILE A 39 2.39 -5.33 10.15
N PHE A 40 2.41 -5.47 8.83
CA PHE A 40 1.59 -4.70 7.88
C PHE A 40 0.56 -5.56 7.13
N GLY A 41 0.34 -6.80 7.55
CA GLY A 41 -0.61 -7.72 6.93
C GLY A 41 -2.08 -7.32 7.13
N ARG A 42 -2.38 -6.40 8.06
CA ARG A 42 -3.74 -5.94 8.31
C ARG A 42 -3.92 -4.50 7.83
N ALA A 43 -4.94 -4.28 7.01
CA ALA A 43 -5.31 -2.96 6.50
C ALA A 43 -5.38 -1.89 7.62
N THR A 44 -6.00 -2.18 8.77
CA THR A 44 -6.07 -1.22 9.89
C THR A 44 -4.69 -0.76 10.39
N GLN A 45 -3.73 -1.68 10.49
CA GLN A 45 -2.37 -1.37 10.98
C GLN A 45 -1.59 -0.57 9.93
N SER A 46 -1.64 -1.01 8.68
CA SER A 46 -1.01 -0.32 7.55
C SER A 46 -1.56 1.09 7.35
N HIS A 47 -2.88 1.27 7.43
CA HIS A 47 -3.52 2.59 7.37
C HIS A 47 -3.15 3.48 8.56
N ALA A 48 -3.01 2.93 9.78
CA ALA A 48 -2.59 3.73 10.95
C ALA A 48 -1.13 4.21 10.82
N ALA A 49 -0.23 3.36 10.32
CA ALA A 49 1.15 3.76 10.04
C ALA A 49 1.20 4.80 8.92
N GLY A 50 0.46 4.60 7.82
CA GLY A 50 0.33 5.56 6.74
C GLY A 50 -0.19 6.92 7.23
N LEU A 51 -1.22 6.93 8.08
CA LEU A 51 -1.76 8.16 8.66
C LEU A 51 -0.73 8.91 9.50
N ALA A 52 0.07 8.21 10.31
CA ALA A 52 1.14 8.85 11.09
C ALA A 52 2.19 9.50 10.18
N VAL A 53 2.51 8.88 9.04
CA VAL A 53 3.45 9.45 8.05
C VAL A 53 2.84 10.65 7.34
N VAL A 54 1.58 10.57 6.89
CA VAL A 54 0.88 11.71 6.27
C VAL A 54 0.82 12.89 7.21
N MET A 55 0.36 12.68 8.46
CA MET A 55 0.33 13.74 9.49
C MET A 55 1.71 14.34 9.77
N HIS A 56 2.77 13.52 9.72
CA HIS A 56 4.13 14.01 9.89
C HIS A 56 4.52 14.97 8.77
N TYR A 57 4.28 14.61 7.51
CA TYR A 57 4.60 15.47 6.37
C TYR A 57 3.67 16.68 6.26
N GLU A 58 2.38 16.55 6.57
CA GLU A 58 1.48 17.69 6.72
C GLU A 58 2.07 18.71 7.71
N ALA A 59 2.47 18.26 8.90
CA ALA A 59 3.01 19.15 9.92
C ALA A 59 4.35 19.82 9.51
N LEU A 60 5.19 19.12 8.75
CA LEU A 60 6.42 19.70 8.18
C LEU A 60 6.13 20.82 7.17
N GLU A 61 5.07 20.66 6.39
CA GLU A 61 4.52 21.68 5.47
C GLU A 61 3.73 22.79 6.21
N GLY A 62 3.69 22.76 7.54
CA GLY A 62 2.90 23.72 8.33
C GLY A 62 1.38 23.49 8.25
N ARG A 63 0.96 22.33 7.76
CA ARG A 63 -0.44 21.91 7.64
C ARG A 63 -0.78 20.95 8.79
N GLY A 64 -1.81 21.29 9.57
CA GLY A 64 -2.28 20.38 10.62
C GLY A 64 -1.30 20.20 11.79
N ARG A 65 -1.50 19.11 12.55
CA ARG A 65 -0.82 18.86 13.83
C ARG A 65 0.17 17.72 13.69
N ARG A 66 1.31 17.81 14.40
CA ARG A 66 2.26 16.69 14.52
C ARG A 66 1.54 15.44 15.06
N PRO A 67 1.83 14.25 14.51
CA PRO A 67 1.17 13.02 14.92
C PRO A 67 1.50 12.65 16.38
N THR A 68 0.47 12.32 17.14
CA THR A 68 0.59 11.67 18.45
C THR A 68 -0.25 10.40 18.44
N LEU A 69 0.01 9.47 19.36
CA LEU A 69 -0.78 8.24 19.45
C LEU A 69 -2.27 8.56 19.67
N ALA A 70 -2.58 9.54 20.53
CA ALA A 70 -3.95 9.96 20.80
C ALA A 70 -4.65 10.51 19.55
N LEU A 71 -3.96 11.30 18.73
CA LEU A 71 -4.53 11.83 17.48
C LEU A 71 -4.79 10.73 16.46
N VAL A 72 -3.85 9.79 16.30
CA VAL A 72 -4.04 8.64 15.39
C VAL A 72 -5.18 7.77 15.88
N GLN A 73 -5.27 7.49 17.19
CA GLN A 73 -6.37 6.71 17.78
C GLN A 73 -7.73 7.38 17.63
N ALA A 74 -7.80 8.71 17.78
CA ALA A 74 -9.05 9.45 17.58
C ALA A 74 -9.56 9.32 16.14
N GLN A 75 -8.65 9.30 15.15
CA GLN A 75 -9.04 9.15 13.75
C GLN A 75 -9.32 7.70 13.36
N MET A 76 -8.56 6.73 13.86
CA MET A 76 -8.62 5.33 13.44
C MET A 76 -9.54 4.43 14.30
N GLY A 77 -9.87 4.87 15.51
CA GLY A 77 -10.51 4.02 16.53
C GLY A 77 -9.57 2.95 17.11
N ARG A 78 -10.14 1.93 17.78
CA ARG A 78 -9.41 0.73 18.28
C ARG A 78 -8.16 1.03 19.11
N ALA A 79 -8.30 1.91 20.10
CA ALA A 79 -7.18 2.47 20.88
C ALA A 79 -6.18 1.43 21.40
N ARG A 80 -6.63 0.37 22.07
CA ARG A 80 -5.75 -0.67 22.64
C ARG A 80 -4.93 -1.40 21.57
N THR A 81 -5.52 -1.74 20.44
CA THR A 81 -4.83 -2.40 19.32
C THR A 81 -3.75 -1.49 18.73
N LEU A 82 -4.08 -0.21 18.53
CA LEU A 82 -3.12 0.75 17.98
C LEU A 82 -1.99 1.06 18.94
N ALA A 83 -2.25 1.13 20.26
CA ALA A 83 -1.17 1.33 21.24
C ALA A 83 -0.13 0.19 21.18
N ALA A 84 -0.59 -1.07 21.13
CA ALA A 84 0.30 -2.22 20.97
C ALA A 84 1.04 -2.19 19.62
N PHE A 85 0.36 -1.84 18.53
CA PHE A 85 0.95 -1.74 17.20
C PHE A 85 2.04 -0.65 17.12
N PHE A 86 1.79 0.56 17.62
CA PHE A 86 2.81 1.62 17.65
C PHE A 86 3.96 1.29 18.60
N GLY A 87 3.70 0.54 19.69
CA GLY A 87 4.76 -0.04 20.52
C GLY A 87 5.67 -0.98 19.72
N LEU A 88 5.09 -1.84 18.88
CA LEU A 88 5.82 -2.73 17.98
C LEU A 88 6.61 -1.95 16.92
N LEU A 89 6.01 -0.94 16.28
CA LEU A 89 6.71 -0.09 15.31
C LEU A 89 7.91 0.63 15.92
N ARG A 90 7.79 1.08 17.18
CA ARG A 90 8.91 1.67 17.91
C ARG A 90 10.01 0.63 18.17
N LEU A 91 9.64 -0.56 18.65
CA LEU A 91 10.60 -1.64 18.92
C LEU A 91 11.34 -2.07 17.64
N ALA A 92 10.64 -2.11 16.51
CA ALA A 92 11.19 -2.46 15.21
C ALA A 92 11.93 -1.31 14.51
N GLY A 93 12.04 -0.14 15.15
CA GLY A 93 12.78 1.01 14.59
C GLY A 93 12.07 1.75 13.45
N PHE A 94 10.77 1.52 13.23
CA PHE A 94 9.96 2.22 12.23
C PHE A 94 9.48 3.59 12.71
N ILE A 95 9.39 3.81 14.01
CA ILE A 95 8.95 5.07 14.63
C ILE A 95 9.85 5.43 15.81
N ARG A 96 10.19 6.72 15.91
CA ARG A 96 10.81 7.34 17.09
C ARG A 96 9.80 8.16 17.87
N ILE A 97 10.06 8.36 19.16
CA ILE A 97 9.28 9.26 20.00
C ILE A 97 10.11 10.51 20.24
N GLU A 98 9.56 11.66 19.85
CA GLU A 98 10.09 12.97 20.22
C GLU A 98 9.20 13.59 21.28
N VAL A 99 9.79 14.09 22.36
CA VAL A 99 9.08 14.76 23.44
C VAL A 99 9.04 16.25 23.13
N ASP A 100 7.88 16.88 23.32
CA ASP A 100 7.77 18.33 23.17
C ASP A 100 8.62 19.05 24.24
N PRO A 101 9.44 20.05 23.85
CA PRO A 101 10.29 20.75 24.81
C PRO A 101 9.51 21.66 25.77
N ALA A 102 8.31 22.13 25.40
CA ALA A 102 7.45 22.97 26.21
C ALA A 102 6.45 22.15 27.06
N ASP A 103 6.04 20.97 26.59
CA ASP A 103 5.21 20.03 27.36
C ASP A 103 5.72 18.59 27.28
N ARG A 104 6.43 18.15 28.33
CA ARG A 104 6.98 16.79 28.41
C ARG A 104 5.95 15.66 28.39
N ARG A 105 4.65 15.97 28.50
CA ARG A 105 3.55 14.99 28.38
C ARG A 105 3.19 14.72 26.92
N LEU A 106 3.58 15.59 25.99
CA LEU A 106 3.33 15.44 24.56
C LEU A 106 4.44 14.64 23.90
N HIS A 107 4.06 13.50 23.35
CA HIS A 107 4.95 12.57 22.64
C HIS A 107 4.54 12.48 21.17
N TYR A 108 5.40 13.00 20.29
CA TYR A 108 5.23 12.95 18.85
C TYR A 108 5.74 11.63 18.28
N LEU A 109 4.95 11.05 17.37
CA LEU A 109 5.31 9.87 16.60
C LEU A 109 6.09 10.30 15.36
N VAL A 110 7.40 10.11 15.34
CA VAL A 110 8.23 10.52 14.20
C VAL A 110 8.58 9.29 13.36
N PRO A 111 8.09 9.18 12.12
CA PRO A 111 8.49 8.11 11.20
C PRO A 111 10.01 8.06 11.07
N ALA A 112 10.58 6.86 11.20
CA ALA A 112 12.00 6.64 10.95
C ALA A 112 12.24 6.29 9.48
N ALA A 113 13.50 6.40 9.04
CA ALA A 113 13.88 6.17 7.65
C ALA A 113 13.37 4.83 7.07
N PRO A 114 13.42 3.67 7.77
CA PRO A 114 12.91 2.42 7.22
C PRO A 114 11.42 2.48 6.85
N LEU A 115 10.59 3.15 7.66
CA LEU A 115 9.16 3.29 7.40
C LEU A 115 8.91 4.21 6.19
N VAL A 116 9.62 5.33 6.16
CA VAL A 116 9.50 6.32 5.07
C VAL A 116 9.97 5.72 3.74
N GLN A 117 11.08 4.97 3.71
CA GLN A 117 11.58 4.34 2.48
C GLN A 117 10.68 3.19 2.00
N GLY A 118 10.14 2.40 2.93
CA GLY A 118 9.14 1.37 2.60
C GLY A 118 7.89 1.98 1.98
N LEU A 119 7.33 3.03 2.61
CA LEU A 119 6.19 3.76 2.07
C LEU A 119 6.53 4.41 0.72
N ARG A 120 7.68 5.07 0.59
CA ARG A 120 8.14 5.72 -0.65
C ARG A 120 8.18 4.71 -1.79
N THR A 121 8.78 3.55 -1.57
CA THR A 121 8.85 2.50 -2.59
C THR A 121 7.45 2.02 -2.97
N TRP A 122 6.61 1.72 -1.98
CA TRP A 122 5.26 1.21 -2.18
C TRP A 122 4.37 2.20 -2.96
N ILE A 123 4.26 3.45 -2.51
CA ILE A 123 3.38 4.43 -3.13
C ILE A 123 3.87 4.85 -4.51
N LEU A 124 5.18 4.94 -4.72
CA LEU A 124 5.73 5.29 -6.03
C LEU A 124 5.54 4.18 -7.07
N HIS A 125 5.33 2.92 -6.66
CA HIS A 125 4.84 1.89 -7.59
C HIS A 125 3.41 2.18 -8.05
N HIS A 126 2.54 2.70 -7.18
CA HIS A 126 1.20 3.12 -7.58
C HIS A 126 1.20 4.39 -8.42
N VAL A 127 2.08 5.36 -8.14
CA VAL A 127 2.27 6.51 -9.02
C VAL A 127 2.76 6.08 -10.41
N ARG A 128 3.64 5.07 -10.49
CA ARG A 128 4.04 4.49 -11.78
C ARG A 128 2.86 3.87 -12.53
N CYS A 129 1.91 3.24 -11.82
CA CYS A 129 0.67 2.76 -12.43
C CYS A 129 -0.15 3.93 -13.01
N CYS A 130 -0.20 5.06 -12.30
CA CYS A 130 -0.87 6.28 -12.79
C CYS A 130 -0.20 6.82 -14.06
N GLU A 131 1.14 6.79 -14.15
CA GLU A 131 1.87 7.16 -15.38
C GLU A 131 1.56 6.21 -16.55
N ILE A 132 1.48 4.90 -16.30
CA ILE A 132 1.11 3.90 -17.33
C ILE A 132 -0.33 4.12 -17.81
N MET A 133 -1.24 4.44 -16.88
CA MET A 133 -2.63 4.76 -17.16
C MET A 133 -2.83 6.13 -17.84
N GLY A 134 -1.78 6.96 -17.93
CA GLY A 134 -1.88 8.33 -18.44
C GLY A 134 -2.59 9.31 -17.50
N LEU A 135 -2.79 8.96 -16.23
CA LEU A 135 -3.40 9.83 -15.21
C LEU A 135 -2.41 10.87 -14.67
N VAL A 136 -1.11 10.59 -14.77
CA VAL A 136 -0.02 11.46 -14.32
C VAL A 136 1.01 11.59 -15.44
N PRO A 137 1.59 12.77 -15.68
CA PRO A 137 2.67 12.92 -16.66
C PRO A 137 3.86 11.98 -16.36
N PRO A 138 4.44 11.34 -17.40
CA PRO A 138 5.60 10.48 -17.19
C PRO A 138 6.76 11.21 -16.51
N GLY A 139 7.40 10.53 -15.55
CA GLY A 139 8.64 11.00 -14.92
C GLY A 139 8.48 11.56 -13.52
N PHE A 140 7.25 11.78 -13.04
CA PHE A 140 7.00 12.14 -11.64
C PHE A 140 7.61 11.09 -10.70
N THR A 141 7.40 9.80 -10.97
CA THR A 141 7.92 8.69 -10.17
C THR A 141 9.44 8.75 -10.02
N ALA A 142 10.15 9.02 -11.12
CA ALA A 142 11.60 9.09 -11.14
C ALA A 142 12.13 10.33 -10.38
N ARG A 143 11.43 11.46 -10.50
CA ARG A 143 11.74 12.71 -9.76
C ARG A 143 11.51 12.53 -8.27
N ALA A 144 10.32 12.10 -7.86
CA ALA A 144 9.95 11.93 -6.45
C ALA A 144 10.79 10.86 -5.73
N ARG A 145 11.39 9.91 -6.47
CA ARG A 145 12.35 8.96 -5.90
C ARG A 145 13.65 9.62 -5.43
N LYS A 146 14.08 10.71 -6.09
CA LYS A 146 15.35 11.40 -5.85
C LYS A 146 15.19 12.71 -5.08
N ASP A 147 14.04 13.37 -5.22
CA ASP A 147 13.73 14.64 -4.57
C ASP A 147 12.86 14.40 -3.32
N GLU A 148 13.48 14.54 -2.14
CA GLU A 148 12.79 14.33 -0.86
C GLU A 148 11.72 15.37 -0.59
N ALA A 149 11.91 16.61 -1.07
CA ALA A 149 10.92 17.66 -0.92
C ALA A 149 9.71 17.40 -1.83
N LEU A 150 9.93 16.91 -3.06
CA LEU A 150 8.82 16.49 -3.93
C LEU A 150 8.03 15.36 -3.31
N PHE A 151 8.72 14.35 -2.79
CA PHE A 151 8.08 13.23 -2.11
C PHE A 151 7.30 13.71 -0.87
N GLY A 152 7.90 14.58 -0.05
CA GLY A 152 7.24 15.13 1.13
C GLY A 152 5.98 15.91 0.81
N ALA A 153 6.05 16.80 -0.18
CA ALA A 153 4.91 17.56 -0.67
C ALA A 153 3.78 16.64 -1.15
N PHE A 154 4.11 15.59 -1.90
CA PHE A 154 3.16 14.57 -2.34
C PHE A 154 2.50 13.83 -1.18
N ILE A 155 3.28 13.31 -0.22
CA ILE A 155 2.73 12.59 0.93
C ILE A 155 1.86 13.48 1.79
N ALA A 156 2.19 14.76 1.92
CA ALA A 156 1.36 15.72 2.63
C ALA A 156 0.01 16.00 1.94
N GLN A 157 -0.17 15.61 0.66
CA GLN A 157 -1.47 15.61 -0.04
C GLN A 157 -2.19 14.26 -0.01
N ALA A 158 -1.60 13.21 0.57
CA ALA A 158 -2.11 11.83 0.46
C ALA A 158 -3.23 11.48 1.47
N ARG A 159 -3.71 12.43 2.29
CA ARG A 159 -4.78 12.18 3.26
C ARG A 159 -6.07 11.62 2.62
N PRO A 160 -6.59 12.17 1.51
CA PRO A 160 -7.79 11.63 0.86
C PRO A 160 -7.64 10.17 0.42
N ILE A 161 -6.44 9.77 -0.04
CA ILE A 161 -6.15 8.36 -0.40
C ILE A 161 -6.45 7.45 0.79
N LEU A 162 -5.95 7.80 1.99
CA LEU A 162 -6.18 7.01 3.21
C LEU A 162 -7.65 7.03 3.65
N GLU A 163 -8.34 8.17 3.51
CA GLU A 163 -9.74 8.28 3.87
C GLU A 163 -10.62 7.40 2.98
N HIS A 164 -10.42 7.45 1.67
CA HIS A 164 -11.15 6.64 0.71
C HIS A 164 -10.84 5.14 0.82
N THR A 165 -9.61 4.73 1.11
CA THR A 165 -9.31 3.29 1.32
C THR A 165 -9.86 2.76 2.64
N ARG A 166 -10.04 3.60 3.66
CA ARG A 166 -10.58 3.21 4.97
C ARG A 166 -12.10 3.13 5.00
N THR A 167 -12.77 4.00 4.25
CA THR A 167 -14.23 4.02 4.08
C THR A 167 -14.56 3.89 2.60
N PRO A 168 -14.29 2.70 2.01
CA PRO A 168 -14.55 2.47 0.61
C PRO A 168 -16.06 2.59 0.32
N PRO A 169 -16.46 3.12 -0.85
CA PRO A 169 -17.88 3.34 -1.19
C PRO A 169 -18.71 2.05 -1.12
N ASP A 170 -18.11 0.93 -1.50
CA ASP A 170 -18.70 -0.40 -1.41
C ASP A 170 -17.79 -1.35 -0.63
N SER A 171 -18.16 -1.63 0.62
CA SER A 171 -17.46 -2.59 1.48
C SER A 171 -17.66 -4.05 1.09
N ALA A 172 -18.69 -4.35 0.29
CA ALA A 172 -18.99 -5.69 -0.20
C ALA A 172 -18.29 -5.98 -1.54
N ALA A 173 -17.76 -4.96 -2.24
CA ALA A 173 -17.01 -5.12 -3.47
C ALA A 173 -15.86 -6.13 -3.29
N SER A 174 -15.61 -6.95 -4.32
CA SER A 174 -14.72 -8.12 -4.26
C SER A 174 -13.32 -7.80 -3.73
N TRP A 175 -12.74 -6.68 -4.18
CA TRP A 175 -11.41 -6.27 -3.74
C TRP A 175 -11.42 -5.74 -2.30
N THR A 176 -12.37 -4.88 -1.96
CA THR A 176 -12.53 -4.37 -0.58
C THR A 176 -12.71 -5.51 0.42
N TRP A 177 -13.51 -6.52 0.06
CA TRP A 177 -13.70 -7.70 0.88
C TRP A 177 -12.40 -8.46 1.11
N ILE A 178 -11.60 -8.71 0.06
CA ILE A 178 -10.35 -9.47 0.23
C ILE A 178 -9.31 -8.66 1.01
N ASP A 179 -9.15 -7.35 0.74
CA ASP A 179 -8.24 -6.45 1.47
C ASP A 179 -8.57 -6.34 2.98
N SER A 180 -9.82 -6.54 3.36
CA SER A 180 -10.23 -6.56 4.77
C SER A 180 -9.67 -7.76 5.57
N LEU A 181 -9.19 -8.80 4.89
CA LEU A 181 -8.65 -10.01 5.49
C LEU A 181 -7.16 -9.85 5.81
N ASP A 182 -6.67 -10.60 6.80
CA ASP A 182 -5.25 -10.62 7.15
C ASP A 182 -4.42 -11.13 5.94
N CYS A 183 -3.46 -10.32 5.48
CA CYS A 183 -2.69 -10.50 4.23
C CYS A 183 -3.54 -10.69 2.96
N GLY A 184 -4.80 -10.26 2.99
CA GLY A 184 -5.76 -10.53 1.93
C GLY A 184 -5.46 -9.78 0.64
N ASP A 185 -4.94 -8.56 0.72
CA ASP A 185 -4.44 -7.80 -0.42
C ASP A 185 -3.31 -8.51 -1.15
N ARG A 186 -2.34 -9.08 -0.43
CA ARG A 186 -1.23 -9.86 -1.00
C ARG A 186 -1.71 -11.15 -1.65
N ILE A 187 -2.67 -11.84 -1.03
CA ILE A 187 -3.32 -13.01 -1.66
C ILE A 187 -4.08 -12.57 -2.93
N GLY A 188 -4.82 -11.46 -2.88
CA GLY A 188 -5.53 -10.91 -4.03
C GLY A 188 -4.61 -10.54 -5.19
N LEU A 189 -3.46 -9.91 -4.91
CA LEU A 189 -2.45 -9.61 -5.93
C LEU A 189 -1.85 -10.88 -6.56
N LEU A 190 -1.62 -11.94 -5.77
CA LEU A 190 -1.15 -13.23 -6.31
C LEU A 190 -2.18 -13.88 -7.23
N LEU A 191 -3.46 -13.80 -6.87
CA LEU A 191 -4.57 -14.26 -7.68
C LEU A 191 -4.65 -13.48 -9.01
N LEU A 192 -4.57 -12.14 -8.95
CA LEU A 192 -4.55 -11.29 -10.14
C LEU A 192 -3.33 -11.59 -11.03
N ARG A 193 -2.13 -11.78 -10.45
CA ARG A 193 -0.93 -12.16 -11.20
C ARG A 193 -1.13 -13.48 -11.95
N GLY A 194 -1.66 -14.50 -11.27
CA GLY A 194 -1.99 -15.78 -11.89
C GLY A 194 -3.00 -15.65 -13.02
N HIS A 195 -4.07 -14.87 -12.81
CA HIS A 195 -5.08 -14.60 -13.81
C HIS A 195 -4.53 -13.92 -15.06
N TYR A 196 -3.82 -12.78 -14.92
CA TYR A 196 -3.30 -12.06 -16.09
C TYR A 196 -2.19 -12.81 -16.83
N THR A 197 -1.44 -13.67 -16.12
CA THR A 197 -0.45 -14.56 -16.74
C THR A 197 -1.14 -15.64 -17.58
N ALA A 198 -2.18 -16.29 -17.05
CA ALA A 198 -2.94 -17.30 -17.79
C ALA A 198 -3.72 -16.68 -18.96
N ALA A 199 -4.32 -15.51 -18.76
CA ALA A 199 -5.05 -14.79 -19.81
C ALA A 199 -4.14 -14.45 -21.01
N ALA A 200 -2.88 -14.04 -20.77
CA ALA A 200 -1.89 -13.82 -21.83
C ALA A 200 -1.60 -15.09 -22.66
N ALA A 201 -1.77 -16.27 -22.06
CA ALA A 201 -1.64 -17.56 -22.72
C ALA A 201 -2.98 -18.12 -23.26
N GLY A 202 -4.07 -17.33 -23.24
CA GLY A 202 -5.40 -17.78 -23.64
C GLY A 202 -6.04 -18.80 -22.68
N GLN A 203 -5.59 -18.85 -21.43
CA GLN A 203 -6.04 -19.80 -20.42
C GLN A 203 -6.87 -19.12 -19.32
N ALA A 204 -7.92 -19.79 -18.86
CA ALA A 204 -8.76 -19.31 -17.76
C ALA A 204 -8.32 -19.82 -16.37
N TRP A 205 -7.62 -20.95 -16.34
CA TRP A 205 -7.14 -21.61 -15.12
C TRP A 205 -5.64 -21.40 -14.96
N PHE A 206 -5.19 -21.16 -13.73
CA PHE A 206 -3.77 -21.06 -13.39
C PHE A 206 -3.44 -21.89 -12.15
N PRO A 207 -2.20 -22.40 -12.05
CA PRO A 207 -1.76 -23.11 -10.85
C PRO A 207 -1.68 -22.15 -9.65
N PHE A 208 -2.14 -22.59 -8.48
CA PHE A 208 -2.02 -21.82 -7.25
C PHE A 208 -1.60 -22.69 -6.06
N ASN A 209 -0.34 -22.57 -5.65
CA ASN A 209 0.21 -23.33 -4.55
C ASN A 209 -0.01 -22.62 -3.21
N SER A 210 -1.11 -22.97 -2.53
CA SER A 210 -1.45 -22.39 -1.21
C SER A 210 -0.37 -22.58 -0.14
N ARG A 211 0.46 -23.63 -0.21
CA ARG A 211 1.55 -23.87 0.75
C ARG A 211 2.70 -22.90 0.52
N GLU A 212 3.12 -22.75 -0.73
CA GLU A 212 4.16 -21.79 -1.12
C GLU A 212 3.76 -20.35 -0.78
N VAL A 213 2.50 -19.99 -1.05
CA VAL A 213 1.96 -18.67 -0.68
C VAL A 213 2.01 -18.46 0.83
N ALA A 214 1.59 -19.44 1.62
CA ALA A 214 1.63 -19.35 3.07
C ALA A 214 3.06 -19.16 3.60
N GLU A 215 4.01 -19.94 3.08
CA GLU A 215 5.42 -19.87 3.47
C GLU A 215 6.04 -18.50 3.16
N ASN A 216 5.83 -17.99 1.94
CA ASN A 216 6.42 -16.73 1.49
C ASN A 216 5.75 -15.50 2.11
N LEU A 217 4.46 -15.58 2.45
CA LEU A 217 3.77 -14.50 3.17
C LEU A 217 3.95 -14.58 4.69
N GLY A 218 4.46 -15.69 5.23
CA GLY A 218 4.64 -15.86 6.68
C GLY A 218 3.32 -16.05 7.44
N ILE A 219 2.30 -16.59 6.78
CA ILE A 219 0.98 -16.90 7.32
C ILE A 219 0.74 -18.41 7.34
N SER A 220 -0.30 -18.88 8.03
CA SER A 220 -0.58 -20.32 8.08
C SER A 220 -1.20 -20.82 6.76
N HIS A 221 -0.89 -22.06 6.39
CA HIS A 221 -1.50 -22.71 5.22
C HIS A 221 -3.03 -22.77 5.33
N SER A 222 -3.54 -23.07 6.53
CA SER A 222 -4.98 -23.07 6.81
C SER A 222 -5.62 -21.71 6.60
N HIS A 223 -4.92 -20.61 6.91
CA HIS A 223 -5.43 -19.26 6.65
C HIS A 223 -5.60 -18.99 5.15
N VAL A 224 -4.59 -19.30 4.33
CA VAL A 224 -4.69 -19.18 2.86
C VAL A 224 -5.85 -20.00 2.32
N ARG A 225 -5.98 -21.27 2.74
CA ARG A 225 -7.11 -22.13 2.34
C ARG A 225 -8.46 -21.56 2.75
N ASN A 226 -8.57 -21.00 3.95
CA ASN A 226 -9.79 -20.38 4.43
C ASN A 226 -10.18 -19.15 3.60
N VAL A 227 -9.21 -18.32 3.20
CA VAL A 227 -9.46 -17.20 2.29
C VAL A 227 -9.99 -17.69 0.94
N LEU A 228 -9.33 -18.69 0.33
CA LEU A 228 -9.75 -19.25 -0.96
C LEU A 228 -11.14 -19.89 -0.90
N ASN A 229 -11.41 -20.70 0.13
CA ASN A 229 -12.73 -21.33 0.31
C ASN A 229 -13.85 -20.30 0.49
N ARG A 230 -13.58 -19.21 1.22
CA ARG A 230 -14.54 -18.12 1.39
C ARG A 230 -14.74 -17.33 0.10
N ALA A 231 -13.69 -17.14 -0.71
CA ALA A 231 -13.80 -16.50 -2.01
C ALA A 231 -14.61 -17.36 -2.99
N GLU A 232 -14.39 -18.68 -3.01
CA GLU A 232 -15.19 -19.64 -3.79
C GLU A 232 -16.67 -19.62 -3.37
N ALA A 233 -16.95 -19.66 -2.06
CA ALA A 233 -18.31 -19.58 -1.53
C ALA A 233 -19.02 -18.25 -1.86
N LYS A 234 -18.27 -17.20 -2.16
CA LYS A 234 -18.77 -15.89 -2.61
C LYS A 234 -18.88 -15.78 -4.14
N GLY A 235 -18.54 -16.84 -4.88
CA GLY A 235 -18.55 -16.81 -6.35
C GLY A 235 -17.43 -15.98 -6.97
N LEU A 236 -16.37 -15.66 -6.21
CA LEU A 236 -15.26 -14.83 -6.66
C LEU A 236 -14.18 -15.62 -7.42
N LEU A 237 -14.13 -16.93 -7.20
CA LEU A 237 -13.24 -17.83 -7.91
C LEU A 237 -13.83 -19.24 -7.92
N ARG A 238 -13.22 -20.12 -8.72
CA ARG A 238 -13.46 -21.56 -8.72
C ARG A 238 -12.15 -22.29 -8.45
N GLN A 239 -12.21 -23.38 -7.68
CA GLN A 239 -11.05 -24.23 -7.38
C GLN A 239 -11.17 -25.59 -8.07
N ASP A 240 -10.15 -25.99 -8.82
CA ASP A 240 -9.98 -27.37 -9.28
C ASP A 240 -9.17 -28.14 -8.24
N ARG A 241 -9.88 -28.94 -7.44
CA ARG A 241 -9.29 -29.74 -6.36
C ARG A 241 -8.43 -30.90 -6.86
N ARG A 242 -8.57 -31.31 -8.12
CA ARG A 242 -7.78 -32.39 -8.71
C ARG A 242 -6.51 -31.86 -9.38
N GLY A 243 -6.61 -30.72 -10.08
CA GLY A 243 -5.49 -30.08 -10.77
C GLY A 243 -4.74 -28.99 -9.99
N ASN A 244 -5.17 -28.66 -8.76
CA ASN A 244 -4.65 -27.51 -7.98
C ASN A 244 -4.74 -26.16 -8.73
N GLY A 245 -5.77 -26.01 -9.55
CA GLY A 245 -6.02 -24.83 -10.37
C GLY A 245 -6.98 -23.85 -9.70
N ILE A 246 -6.82 -22.57 -10.01
CA ILE A 246 -7.80 -21.53 -9.71
C ILE A 246 -8.21 -20.85 -11.01
N ALA A 247 -9.49 -20.50 -11.12
CA ALA A 247 -9.99 -19.56 -12.12
C ALA A 247 -10.76 -18.44 -11.40
N LEU A 248 -10.41 -17.17 -11.66
CA LEU A 248 -11.14 -16.04 -11.11
C LEU A 248 -12.46 -15.85 -11.87
N SER A 249 -13.50 -15.40 -11.16
CA SER A 249 -14.73 -14.98 -11.82
C SER A 249 -14.57 -13.57 -12.39
N GLU A 250 -15.36 -13.25 -13.41
CA GLU A 250 -15.45 -11.91 -13.98
C GLU A 250 -15.79 -10.86 -12.90
N ALA A 251 -16.69 -11.20 -11.97
CA ALA A 251 -17.04 -10.33 -10.84
C ALA A 251 -15.86 -9.97 -9.92
N PHE A 252 -14.89 -10.88 -9.75
CA PHE A 252 -13.67 -10.55 -9.02
C PHE A 252 -12.75 -9.64 -9.82
N VAL A 253 -12.54 -9.96 -11.11
CA VAL A 253 -11.64 -9.20 -12.00
C VAL A 253 -12.15 -7.76 -12.20
N GLU A 254 -13.45 -7.59 -12.47
CA GLU A 254 -14.07 -6.28 -12.64
C GLU A 254 -14.17 -5.50 -11.33
N GLY A 255 -14.43 -6.18 -10.21
CA GLY A 255 -14.37 -5.57 -8.87
C GLY A 255 -12.97 -5.05 -8.54
N ALA A 256 -11.92 -5.81 -8.87
CA ALA A 256 -10.54 -5.36 -8.73
C ALA A 256 -10.22 -4.20 -9.68
N ARG A 257 -10.63 -4.28 -10.95
CA ARG A 257 -10.46 -3.21 -11.94
C ARG A 257 -11.04 -1.90 -11.46
N THR A 258 -12.30 -1.92 -11.03
CA THR A 258 -12.99 -0.75 -10.49
C THR A 258 -12.22 -0.14 -9.31
N TRP A 259 -11.79 -0.99 -8.36
CA TRP A 259 -11.05 -0.51 -7.20
C TRP A 259 -9.70 0.13 -7.57
N PHE A 260 -8.90 -0.52 -8.42
CA PHE A 260 -7.57 -0.01 -8.78
C PHE A 260 -7.64 1.27 -9.61
N ILE A 261 -8.62 1.39 -10.50
CA ILE A 261 -8.86 2.65 -11.24
C ILE A 261 -9.18 3.80 -10.28
N LEU A 262 -10.09 3.59 -9.33
CA LEU A 262 -10.44 4.60 -8.32
C LEU A 262 -9.23 4.95 -7.45
N PHE A 263 -8.52 3.94 -6.96
CA PHE A 263 -7.35 4.12 -6.11
C PHE A 263 -6.24 4.91 -6.83
N TRP A 264 -5.95 4.58 -8.08
CA TRP A 264 -4.97 5.33 -8.89
C TRP A 264 -5.46 6.73 -9.24
N GLY A 265 -6.77 6.95 -9.38
CA GLY A 265 -7.36 8.29 -9.46
C GLY A 265 -7.01 9.14 -8.25
N TRP A 266 -7.23 8.64 -7.03
CA TRP A 266 -6.88 9.37 -5.80
C TRP A 266 -5.37 9.62 -5.66
N VAL A 267 -4.54 8.67 -6.11
CA VAL A 267 -3.08 8.85 -6.16
C VAL A 267 -2.70 9.97 -7.13
N ALA A 268 -3.33 10.01 -8.31
CA ALA A 268 -3.09 11.05 -9.32
C ALA A 268 -3.51 12.44 -8.83
N GLU A 269 -4.66 12.56 -8.16
CA GLU A 269 -5.14 13.81 -7.55
C GLU A 269 -4.13 14.35 -6.51
N ALA A 270 -3.55 13.48 -5.68
CA ALA A 270 -2.53 13.88 -4.73
C ALA A 270 -1.21 14.33 -5.40
N VAL A 271 -0.85 13.72 -6.54
CA VAL A 271 0.29 14.15 -7.37
C VAL A 271 0.04 15.54 -7.95
N GLU A 272 -1.14 15.76 -8.54
CA GLU A 272 -1.53 17.05 -9.11
C GLU A 272 -1.51 18.15 -8.05
N ALA A 273 -2.12 17.91 -6.89
CA ALA A 273 -2.13 18.86 -5.78
C ALA A 273 -0.71 19.22 -5.29
N ALA A 274 0.22 18.27 -5.33
CA ALA A 274 1.62 18.51 -4.95
C ALA A 274 2.36 19.38 -5.96
N GLU A 275 2.19 19.12 -7.26
CA GLU A 275 2.77 19.95 -8.33
C GLU A 275 2.21 21.37 -8.30
N VAL A 276 0.89 21.53 -8.10
CA VAL A 276 0.24 22.84 -7.94
C VAL A 276 0.82 23.59 -6.74
N SER A 277 0.90 22.94 -5.57
CA SER A 277 1.44 23.56 -4.35
C SER A 277 2.87 24.08 -4.53
N ARG A 278 3.71 23.33 -5.27
CA ARG A 278 5.10 23.74 -5.56
C ARG A 278 5.18 24.86 -6.59
N SER A 279 4.31 24.86 -7.61
CA SER A 279 4.27 25.93 -8.61
C SER A 279 3.88 27.29 -8.02
N VAL A 280 3.08 27.30 -6.95
CA VAL A 280 2.64 28.50 -6.23
C VAL A 280 3.67 28.98 -5.19
N GLY A 281 4.80 28.28 -5.02
CA GLY A 281 5.90 28.71 -4.14
C GLY A 281 5.61 28.53 -2.64
N LEU A 282 4.69 27.62 -2.28
CA LEU A 282 4.60 27.11 -0.91
C LEU A 282 5.82 26.24 -0.65
N THR A 283 6.94 26.88 -0.29
CA THR A 283 8.24 26.23 -0.08
C THR A 283 8.46 25.96 1.40
N VAL A 284 8.75 24.70 1.72
CA VAL A 284 9.14 24.22 3.06
C VAL A 284 10.47 24.84 3.48
N ASP A 285 10.59 25.12 4.78
CA ASP A 285 11.87 25.38 5.44
C ASP A 285 12.71 24.08 5.52
N PRO A 286 13.80 23.95 4.74
CA PRO A 286 14.64 22.75 4.72
C PRO A 286 15.28 22.43 6.09
N ALA A 287 15.34 23.39 7.02
CA ALA A 287 15.83 23.16 8.38
C ALA A 287 14.94 22.20 9.19
N ARG A 288 13.67 22.02 8.80
CA ARG A 288 12.74 21.07 9.45
C ARG A 288 12.85 19.63 8.95
N LEU A 289 13.54 19.41 7.82
CA LEU A 289 13.76 18.10 7.20
C LEU A 289 15.11 17.48 7.56
N ALA A 290 16.03 18.26 8.14
CA ALA A 290 17.34 17.75 8.51
C ALA A 290 17.20 16.70 9.63
N PRO A 291 17.86 15.52 9.50
CA PRO A 291 17.95 14.61 10.63
C PRO A 291 18.66 15.36 11.77
N VAL A 292 18.01 15.42 12.93
CA VAL A 292 18.70 15.77 14.17
C VAL A 292 19.87 14.79 14.27
N ARG A 293 21.09 15.31 14.11
CA ARG A 293 22.32 14.51 14.22
C ARG A 293 22.21 13.69 15.49
N ASP A 294 22.38 12.38 15.37
CA ASP A 294 22.54 11.52 16.54
C ASP A 294 23.68 12.10 17.36
N VAL A 295 23.33 12.70 18.50
CA VAL A 295 24.32 13.04 19.52
C VAL A 295 24.81 11.69 20.00
N ALA A 296 26.00 11.30 19.52
CA ALA A 296 26.70 10.12 19.97
C ALA A 296 26.64 10.08 21.49
N ARG A 297 26.04 9.01 22.05
CA ARG A 297 26.12 8.75 23.48
C ARG A 297 27.61 8.70 23.85
N PRO A 298 28.06 9.42 24.88
CA PRO A 298 29.42 9.24 25.37
C PRO A 298 29.58 7.78 25.79
N ALA A 299 30.64 7.15 25.30
CA ALA A 299 31.04 5.81 25.74
C ALA A 299 31.21 5.86 27.27
N GLY A 300 30.39 5.09 27.99
CA GLY A 300 30.57 4.88 29.41
C GLY A 300 31.95 4.22 29.65
N PRO A 301 32.61 4.50 30.78
CA PRO A 301 33.91 3.92 31.06
C PRO A 301 33.76 2.40 31.18
N ALA A 302 34.64 1.68 30.47
CA ALA A 302 34.88 0.25 30.67
C ALA A 302 35.63 0.04 32.01
N PRO A 303 35.64 -1.19 32.54
CA PRO A 303 35.42 -1.56 33.95
C PRO A 303 36.36 -0.91 34.98
#